data_AF-A0A359DAC5-F1
#
_entry.id   AF-A0A359DAC5-F1
#
_cell.length_a   1.000
_cell.length_b   1.000
_cell.length_c   1.000
_cell.angle_alpha   90.00
_cell.angle_beta   90.00
_cell.angle_gamma   90.00
#
_symmetry.space_group_name_H-M   'P 1'
#
loop_
_entity.id
_entity.type
_entity.pdbx_description
1 polymer ?
#
loop_
_entity_poly.entity_id
_entity_poly.type
_entity_poly.pdbx_seq_one_letter_code
_entity_poly.pdbx_strand_id
1 'polypeptide(L)'
;MRQETFDLSHDITLVYGANGTGKSSFCEALEVAMLGSISEAQVKRVDQRTYCNNARLRRHVAPVLSARGADEVEVVQPDESEYRFCFIEKNRLDDFARIAARTPGDQRQLIATLFGVDQFSEFVRGFNPSLDQDLMLVGAQASQLAQRRLQLASSEQTITAYPQKIAGVEGLEHALAQRMSPGATYQVCVDWLLGTPQQQGRLPYVQAQLDAVPPAIHEVTKAQLQALLAEAYRLQGLWQESSGQLASRAGE
;
A
#
# COMPACT_ATOMS: atom_id res chain seq x y z
N MET A 1 -12.96 -36.34 65.27
CA MET A 1 -12.85 -34.99 64.71
C MET A 1 -14.17 -34.28 64.99
N ARG A 2 -14.12 -33.04 65.47
CA ARG A 2 -15.32 -32.22 65.64
C ARG A 2 -15.66 -31.63 64.28
N GLN A 3 -16.92 -31.67 63.89
CA GLN A 3 -17.37 -31.01 62.67
C GLN A 3 -17.27 -29.50 62.87
N GLU A 4 -16.68 -28.82 61.91
CA GLU A 4 -16.61 -27.35 61.85
C GLU A 4 -17.47 -26.88 60.68
N THR A 5 -18.23 -25.81 60.92
CA THR A 5 -19.10 -25.19 59.91
C THR A 5 -18.61 -23.78 59.69
N PHE A 6 -18.33 -23.45 58.43
CA PHE A 6 -17.91 -22.12 58.00
C PHE A 6 -19.05 -21.45 57.23
N ASP A 7 -19.33 -20.19 57.55
CA ASP A 7 -20.27 -19.37 56.79
C ASP A 7 -19.50 -18.58 55.72
N LEU A 8 -19.81 -18.86 54.45
CA LEU A 8 -19.20 -18.23 53.27
C LEU A 8 -20.20 -17.32 52.53
N SER A 9 -21.30 -16.92 53.17
CA SER A 9 -22.37 -16.13 52.55
C SER A 9 -21.99 -14.70 52.15
N HIS A 10 -20.79 -14.26 52.51
CA HIS A 10 -20.30 -12.91 52.20
C HIS A 10 -19.62 -12.89 50.81
N ASP A 11 -19.78 -11.78 50.09
CA ASP A 11 -19.17 -11.56 48.77
C ASP A 11 -17.66 -11.85 48.75
N ILE A 12 -16.98 -11.58 49.86
CA ILE A 12 -15.56 -11.84 50.05
C ILE A 12 -15.36 -12.51 51.42
N THR A 13 -14.83 -13.75 51.39
CA THR A 13 -14.46 -14.48 52.61
C THR A 13 -12.96 -14.76 52.62
N LEU A 14 -12.26 -14.25 53.64
CA LEU A 14 -10.82 -14.49 53.82
C LEU A 14 -10.57 -15.67 54.76
N VAL A 15 -9.97 -16.74 54.23
CA VAL A 15 -9.55 -17.90 55.02
C VAL A 15 -8.08 -17.74 55.42
N TYR A 16 -7.80 -17.59 56.72
CA TYR A 16 -6.44 -17.41 57.25
C TYR A 16 -6.18 -18.30 58.48
N GLY A 17 -4.91 -18.48 58.84
CA GLY A 17 -4.49 -19.39 59.90
C GLY A 17 -3.05 -19.90 59.72
N ALA A 18 -2.48 -20.52 60.74
CA ALA A 18 -1.10 -21.02 60.72
C ALA A 18 -0.86 -22.11 59.66
N ASN A 19 0.40 -22.38 59.32
CA ASN A 19 0.72 -23.46 58.38
C ASN A 19 0.24 -24.81 58.94
N GLY A 20 -0.38 -25.63 58.08
CA GLY A 20 -0.94 -26.93 58.48
C GLY A 20 -2.34 -26.89 59.11
N THR A 21 -3.01 -25.73 59.22
CA THR A 21 -4.39 -25.64 59.74
C THR A 21 -5.48 -26.05 58.73
N GLY A 22 -5.10 -26.61 57.56
CA GLY A 22 -6.07 -27.11 56.57
C GLY A 22 -6.62 -26.08 55.58
N LYS A 23 -6.06 -24.85 55.51
CA LYS A 23 -6.49 -23.83 54.55
C LYS A 23 -6.44 -24.30 53.09
N SER A 24 -5.30 -24.86 52.68
CA SER A 24 -5.14 -25.42 51.34
C SER A 24 -6.11 -26.59 51.13
N SER A 25 -6.21 -27.50 52.10
CA SER A 25 -7.13 -28.64 52.04
C SER A 25 -8.60 -28.24 51.91
N PHE A 26 -9.00 -27.09 52.46
CA PHE A 26 -10.34 -26.55 52.28
C PHE A 26 -10.55 -26.09 50.83
N CYS A 27 -9.63 -25.33 50.25
CA CYS A 27 -9.72 -24.92 48.84
C CYS A 27 -9.61 -26.11 47.88
N GLU A 28 -8.73 -27.07 48.15
CA GLU A 28 -8.56 -28.30 47.38
C GLU A 28 -9.85 -29.15 47.41
N ALA A 29 -10.58 -29.17 48.53
CA ALA A 29 -11.87 -29.87 48.61
C ALA A 29 -12.92 -29.25 47.66
N LEU A 30 -12.95 -27.91 47.53
CA LEU A 30 -13.79 -27.22 46.56
C LEU A 30 -13.32 -27.52 45.13
N GLU A 31 -12.01 -27.51 44.89
CA GLU A 31 -11.43 -27.80 43.59
C GLU A 31 -11.77 -29.23 43.12
N VAL A 32 -11.68 -30.22 44.00
CA VAL A 32 -12.11 -31.59 43.68
C VAL A 32 -13.60 -31.68 43.39
N ALA A 33 -14.44 -31.01 44.18
CA ALA A 33 -15.89 -31.08 43.99
C ALA A 33 -16.35 -30.40 42.70
N MET A 34 -15.64 -29.37 42.24
CA MET A 34 -15.99 -28.60 41.05
C MET A 34 -15.24 -29.06 39.80
N LEU A 35 -13.92 -29.26 39.86
CA LEU A 35 -13.10 -29.61 38.69
C LEU A 35 -12.87 -31.11 38.54
N GLY A 36 -13.11 -31.90 39.59
CA GLY A 36 -12.84 -33.33 39.62
C GLY A 36 -11.36 -33.67 39.78
N SER A 37 -10.47 -32.67 39.80
CA SER A 37 -9.03 -32.82 39.97
C SER A 37 -8.44 -31.73 40.87
N ILE A 38 -7.17 -31.85 41.25
CA ILE A 38 -6.41 -30.82 41.99
C ILE A 38 -5.21 -30.43 41.15
N SER A 39 -5.09 -29.15 40.83
CA SER A 39 -4.00 -28.60 40.01
C SER A 39 -2.63 -28.90 40.63
N GLU A 40 -2.47 -28.70 41.95
CA GLU A 40 -1.22 -28.99 42.66
C GLU A 40 -0.84 -30.49 42.63
N ALA A 41 -1.83 -31.39 42.70
CA ALA A 41 -1.59 -32.84 42.60
C ALA A 41 -1.08 -33.24 41.22
N GLN A 42 -1.66 -32.66 40.16
CA GLN A 42 -1.23 -32.86 38.77
C GLN A 42 0.21 -32.36 38.57
N VAL A 43 0.53 -31.16 39.04
CA VAL A 43 1.88 -30.58 38.95
C VAL A 43 2.91 -31.46 39.66
N LYS A 44 2.58 -31.98 40.84
CA LYS A 44 3.45 -32.89 41.60
C LYS A 44 3.46 -34.33 41.06
N ARG A 45 2.64 -34.64 40.04
CA ARG A 45 2.44 -35.99 39.48
C ARG A 45 2.09 -37.03 40.56
N VAL A 46 1.25 -36.63 41.51
CA VAL A 46 0.74 -37.50 42.58
C VAL A 46 -0.70 -37.87 42.26
N ASP A 47 -1.06 -39.14 42.47
CA ASP A 47 -2.44 -39.60 42.39
C ASP A 47 -3.35 -38.77 43.32
N GLN A 48 -4.42 -38.21 42.77
CA GLN A 48 -5.33 -37.31 43.48
C GLN A 48 -5.89 -37.94 44.76
N ARG A 49 -6.31 -39.21 44.70
CA ARG A 49 -6.87 -39.90 45.86
C ARG A 49 -5.84 -40.00 46.99
N THR A 50 -4.59 -40.26 46.63
CA THR A 50 -3.46 -40.31 47.56
C THR A 50 -3.11 -38.92 48.09
N TYR A 51 -3.15 -37.90 47.24
CA TYR A 51 -2.92 -36.50 47.59
C TYR A 51 -3.92 -36.00 48.65
N CYS A 52 -5.20 -36.33 48.50
CA CYS A 52 -6.25 -35.94 49.44
C CYS A 52 -6.14 -36.62 50.83
N ASN A 53 -5.36 -37.68 50.97
CA ASN A 53 -5.32 -38.43 52.22
C ASN A 53 -4.68 -37.61 53.34
N ASN A 54 -5.37 -37.59 54.49
CA ASN A 54 -4.79 -37.02 55.70
C ASN A 54 -3.48 -37.77 56.05
N ALA A 55 -2.39 -37.04 56.26
CA ALA A 55 -1.06 -37.61 56.49
C ALA A 55 -1.00 -38.63 57.65
N ARG A 56 -1.82 -38.44 58.69
CA ARG A 56 -1.87 -39.33 59.86
C ARG A 56 -2.86 -40.47 59.68
N LEU A 57 -4.04 -40.20 59.13
CA LEU A 57 -5.13 -41.19 59.02
C LEU A 57 -5.08 -42.01 57.72
N ARG A 58 -4.27 -41.60 56.75
CA ARG A 58 -4.12 -42.20 55.41
C ARG A 58 -5.45 -42.42 54.67
N ARG A 59 -6.44 -41.58 54.98
CA ARG A 59 -7.77 -41.59 54.38
C ARG A 59 -8.33 -40.19 54.33
N HIS A 60 -9.33 -40.00 53.49
CA HIS A 60 -10.16 -38.80 53.43
C HIS A 60 -11.61 -39.18 53.16
N VAL A 61 -12.50 -38.20 53.30
CA VAL A 61 -13.89 -38.29 52.87
C VAL A 61 -13.99 -37.45 51.60
N ALA A 62 -14.62 -37.98 50.55
CA ALA A 62 -14.78 -37.24 49.29
C ALA A 62 -15.66 -36.01 49.54
N PRO A 63 -15.26 -34.82 49.07
CA PRO A 63 -16.07 -33.62 49.22
C PRO A 63 -17.34 -33.74 48.38
N VAL A 64 -18.43 -33.16 48.89
CA VAL A 64 -19.71 -33.07 48.19
C VAL A 64 -20.09 -31.61 48.13
N LEU A 65 -20.29 -31.10 46.91
CA LEU A 65 -20.84 -29.78 46.67
C LEU A 65 -22.29 -29.93 46.23
N SER A 66 -23.17 -29.12 46.81
CA SER A 66 -24.58 -29.11 46.50
C SER A 66 -25.06 -27.68 46.24
N ALA A 67 -25.84 -27.50 45.19
CA ALA A 67 -26.48 -26.25 44.84
C ALA A 67 -27.97 -26.32 45.20
N ARG A 68 -28.52 -25.24 45.73
CA ARG A 68 -29.96 -25.12 46.00
C ARG A 68 -30.60 -24.33 44.87
N GLY A 69 -31.39 -25.01 44.04
CA GLY A 69 -32.29 -24.39 43.07
C GLY A 69 -33.57 -23.88 43.73
N ALA A 70 -34.55 -23.47 42.91
CA ALA A 70 -35.81 -22.91 43.40
C ALA A 70 -36.61 -23.86 44.30
N ASP A 71 -36.57 -25.18 44.05
CA ASP A 71 -37.34 -26.18 44.82
C ASP A 71 -36.55 -27.47 45.19
N GLU A 72 -35.33 -27.69 44.67
CA GLU A 72 -34.53 -28.89 44.94
C GLU A 72 -33.05 -28.60 45.21
N VAL A 73 -32.43 -29.47 46.03
CA VAL A 73 -30.98 -29.48 46.26
C VAL A 73 -30.35 -30.50 45.34
N GLU A 74 -29.52 -30.04 44.41
CA GLU A 74 -28.83 -30.88 43.43
C GLU A 74 -27.35 -31.00 43.78
N VAL A 75 -26.76 -32.18 43.58
CA VAL A 75 -25.32 -32.41 43.73
C VAL A 75 -24.63 -31.90 42.48
N VAL A 76 -23.72 -30.94 42.65
CA VAL A 76 -22.93 -30.38 41.55
C VAL A 76 -22.02 -31.46 41.00
N GLN A 77 -22.11 -31.71 39.69
CA GLN A 77 -21.20 -32.63 39.01
C GLN A 77 -19.90 -31.92 38.68
N PRO A 78 -18.74 -32.59 38.83
CA PRO A 78 -17.48 -31.98 38.45
C PRO A 78 -17.41 -31.72 36.93
N ASP A 79 -17.10 -30.48 36.55
CA ASP A 79 -16.86 -30.06 35.17
C ASP A 79 -15.70 -29.05 35.14
N GLU A 80 -14.55 -29.50 34.64
CA GLU A 80 -13.38 -28.63 34.51
C GLU A 80 -13.64 -27.48 33.52
N SER A 81 -14.37 -27.71 32.44
CA SER A 81 -14.60 -26.67 31.43
C SER A 81 -15.48 -25.54 31.95
N GLU A 82 -16.47 -25.87 32.78
CA GLU A 82 -17.40 -24.90 33.37
C GLU A 82 -16.78 -24.12 34.54
N TYR A 83 -16.06 -24.81 35.42
CA TYR A 83 -15.67 -24.25 36.72
C TYR A 83 -14.21 -23.81 36.84
N ARG A 84 -13.36 -24.03 35.83
CA ARG A 84 -11.91 -23.71 35.91
C ARG A 84 -11.58 -22.23 36.10
N PHE A 85 -12.54 -21.32 35.91
CA PHE A 85 -12.39 -19.90 36.21
C PHE A 85 -12.74 -19.50 37.64
N CYS A 86 -13.38 -20.38 38.40
CA CYS A 86 -13.67 -20.17 39.82
C CYS A 86 -12.40 -20.24 40.68
N PHE A 87 -11.33 -20.87 40.18
CA PHE A 87 -10.07 -21.07 40.90
C PHE A 87 -8.95 -20.24 40.27
N ILE A 88 -8.45 -19.26 41.02
CA ILE A 88 -7.34 -18.39 40.63
C ILE A 88 -6.19 -18.58 41.62
N GLU A 89 -5.14 -19.26 41.16
CA GLU A 89 -3.92 -19.44 41.95
C GLU A 89 -2.95 -18.27 41.79
N LYS A 90 -2.14 -18.03 42.82
CA LYS A 90 -1.10 -16.99 42.80
C LYS A 90 -0.11 -17.18 41.64
N ASN A 91 0.37 -18.41 41.43
CA ASN A 91 1.33 -18.70 40.36
C ASN A 91 0.72 -18.42 38.98
N ARG A 92 -0.58 -18.68 38.78
CA ARG A 92 -1.31 -18.36 37.54
C ARG A 92 -1.35 -16.85 37.28
N LEU A 93 -1.53 -16.05 38.33
CA LEU A 93 -1.53 -14.58 38.25
C LEU A 93 -0.13 -14.03 37.96
N ASP A 94 0.89 -14.56 38.65
CA ASP A 94 2.30 -14.19 38.44
C ASP A 94 2.77 -14.52 37.01
N ASP A 95 2.34 -15.67 36.48
CA ASP A 95 2.65 -16.13 35.13
C ASP A 95 2.01 -15.25 34.05
N PHE A 96 0.77 -14.79 34.29
CA PHE A 96 0.09 -13.87 33.42
C PHE A 96 0.72 -12.46 33.45
N ALA A 97 1.06 -11.96 34.64
CA ALA A 97 1.70 -10.65 34.78
C ALA A 97 3.03 -10.55 34.01
N ARG A 98 3.69 -11.69 33.75
CA ARG A 98 4.96 -11.78 33.00
C ARG A 98 4.80 -12.29 31.57
N ILE A 99 3.59 -12.31 31.02
CA ILE A 99 3.30 -12.90 29.70
C ILE A 99 4.18 -12.34 28.58
N ALA A 100 4.47 -11.04 28.59
CA ALA A 100 5.31 -10.37 27.59
C ALA A 100 6.76 -10.88 27.55
N ALA A 101 7.25 -11.49 28.64
CA ALA A 101 8.60 -12.05 28.72
C ALA A 101 8.67 -13.54 28.33
N ARG A 102 7.54 -14.17 28.01
CA ARG A 102 7.46 -15.59 27.62
C ARG A 102 7.58 -15.79 26.12
N THR A 103 7.92 -17.00 25.69
CA THR A 103 7.99 -17.32 24.26
C THR A 103 6.60 -17.24 23.61
N PRO A 104 6.50 -16.98 22.30
CA PRO A 104 5.20 -16.92 21.61
C PRO A 104 4.36 -18.22 21.68
N GLY A 105 4.99 -19.38 21.92
CA GLY A 105 4.29 -20.64 22.17
C GLY A 105 3.64 -20.65 23.55
N ASP A 106 4.41 -20.29 24.58
CA ASP A 106 3.94 -20.24 25.95
C ASP A 106 2.85 -19.19 26.16
N GLN A 107 2.96 -18.03 25.50
CA GLN A 107 1.93 -16.98 25.51
C GLN A 107 0.60 -17.52 24.98
N ARG A 108 0.62 -18.20 23.83
CA ARG A 108 -0.57 -18.81 23.24
C ARG A 108 -1.19 -19.85 24.16
N GLN A 109 -0.38 -20.69 24.80
CA GLN A 109 -0.87 -21.70 25.75
C GLN A 109 -1.51 -21.06 27.00
N LEU A 110 -0.90 -20.01 27.55
CA LEU A 110 -1.41 -19.28 28.71
C LEU A 110 -2.75 -18.58 28.41
N ILE A 111 -2.87 -17.98 27.23
CA ILE A 111 -4.11 -17.31 26.80
C ILE A 111 -5.19 -18.33 26.44
N ALA A 112 -4.85 -19.45 25.79
CA ALA A 112 -5.79 -20.55 25.56
C ALA A 112 -6.36 -21.13 26.87
N THR A 113 -5.54 -21.16 27.91
CA THR A 113 -5.97 -21.52 29.27
C THR A 113 -6.97 -20.49 29.81
N LEU A 114 -6.97 -19.24 29.37
CA LEU A 114 -7.87 -18.19 29.88
C LEU A 114 -9.18 -18.02 29.12
N PHE A 115 -9.25 -18.42 27.86
CA PHE A 115 -10.46 -18.21 27.04
C PHE A 115 -11.06 -19.53 26.53
N GLY A 116 -10.43 -20.66 26.85
CA GLY A 116 -10.70 -21.93 26.19
C GLY A 116 -9.93 -22.01 24.88
N VAL A 117 -9.44 -23.21 24.58
CA VAL A 117 -8.57 -23.46 23.40
C VAL A 117 -9.29 -23.09 22.11
N ASP A 118 -10.58 -23.38 22.01
CA ASP A 118 -11.36 -23.18 20.79
C ASP A 118 -11.63 -21.69 20.50
N GLN A 119 -12.10 -20.93 21.50
CA GLN A 119 -12.38 -19.50 21.35
C GLN A 119 -11.11 -18.69 21.08
N PHE A 120 -10.00 -19.06 21.76
CA PHE A 120 -8.71 -18.42 21.50
C PHE A 120 -8.15 -18.79 20.11
N SER A 121 -8.27 -20.06 19.70
CA SER A 121 -7.83 -20.49 18.38
C SER A 121 -8.61 -19.78 17.27
N GLU A 122 -9.91 -19.57 17.44
CA GLU A 122 -10.74 -18.82 16.50
C GLU A 122 -10.35 -17.33 16.46
N PHE A 123 -10.12 -16.72 17.62
CA PHE A 123 -9.64 -15.33 17.72
C PHE A 123 -8.26 -15.14 17.05
N VAL A 124 -7.27 -15.98 17.37
CA VAL A 124 -5.92 -15.88 16.79
C VAL A 124 -5.89 -16.22 15.31
N ARG A 125 -6.79 -17.08 14.82
CA ARG A 125 -6.92 -17.37 13.39
C ARG A 125 -7.17 -16.11 12.56
N GLY A 126 -7.82 -15.11 13.14
CA GLY A 126 -8.01 -13.79 12.54
C GLY A 126 -6.71 -12.98 12.43
N PHE A 127 -5.77 -13.12 13.36
CA PHE A 127 -4.48 -12.41 13.38
C PHE A 127 -3.38 -13.20 12.65
N ASN A 128 -3.59 -13.46 11.37
CA ASN A 128 -2.65 -14.17 10.52
C ASN A 128 -1.86 -13.19 9.61
N PRO A 129 -0.79 -13.64 8.94
CA PRO A 129 -0.04 -12.79 8.00
C PRO A 129 -0.85 -12.27 6.80
N SER A 130 -2.04 -12.83 6.54
CA SER A 130 -2.98 -12.28 5.55
C SER A 130 -3.85 -11.14 6.10
N LEU A 131 -3.83 -10.86 7.40
CA LEU A 131 -4.49 -9.68 7.98
C LEU A 131 -3.98 -8.39 7.33
N ASP A 132 -2.69 -8.32 6.98
CA ASP A 132 -2.10 -7.20 6.25
C ASP A 132 -2.70 -7.01 4.84
N GLN A 133 -3.29 -8.06 4.25
CA GLN A 133 -3.99 -7.99 2.96
C GLN A 133 -5.43 -7.47 3.12
N ASP A 134 -6.07 -7.79 4.26
CA ASP A 134 -7.43 -7.32 4.59
C ASP A 134 -7.42 -5.90 5.18
N LEU A 135 -6.31 -5.49 5.79
CA LEU A 135 -6.03 -4.11 6.13
C LEU A 135 -5.77 -3.36 4.81
N MET A 136 -6.63 -2.41 4.45
CA MET A 136 -6.36 -1.50 3.33
C MET A 136 -5.16 -0.58 3.64
N LEU A 137 -3.95 -1.14 3.58
CA LEU A 137 -2.68 -0.44 3.85
C LEU A 137 -2.31 0.52 2.72
N VAL A 138 -2.88 0.33 1.52
CA VAL A 138 -2.66 1.20 0.35
C VAL A 138 -4.01 1.61 -0.21
N GLY A 139 -4.43 2.85 0.06
CA GLY A 139 -5.65 3.41 -0.51
C GLY A 139 -5.53 3.56 -2.03
N ALA A 140 -6.04 2.61 -2.80
CA ALA A 140 -6.01 2.63 -4.27
C ALA A 140 -6.55 3.94 -4.85
N GLN A 141 -7.62 4.49 -4.25
CA GLN A 141 -8.19 5.78 -4.62
C GLN A 141 -7.25 6.96 -4.31
N ALA A 142 -6.48 6.90 -3.21
CA ALA A 142 -5.50 7.93 -2.88
C ALA A 142 -4.33 7.95 -3.88
N SER A 143 -3.87 6.77 -4.31
CA SER A 143 -2.84 6.65 -5.37
C SER A 143 -3.36 7.18 -6.71
N GLN A 144 -4.58 6.81 -7.10
CA GLN A 144 -5.20 7.29 -8.33
C GLN A 144 -5.41 8.82 -8.31
N LEU A 145 -5.81 9.38 -7.16
CA LEU A 145 -5.95 10.81 -6.97
C LEU A 145 -4.61 11.54 -7.11
N ALA A 146 -3.53 11.00 -6.54
CA ALA A 146 -2.19 11.56 -6.65
C ALA A 146 -1.71 11.61 -8.12
N GLN A 147 -1.92 10.52 -8.89
CA GLN A 147 -1.59 10.50 -10.31
C GLN A 147 -2.38 11.54 -11.12
N ARG A 148 -3.70 11.67 -10.88
CA ARG A 148 -4.53 12.67 -11.57
C ARG A 148 -4.11 14.09 -11.24
N ARG A 149 -3.74 14.38 -9.99
CA ARG A 149 -3.22 15.69 -9.59
C ARG A 149 -1.92 16.04 -10.32
N LEU A 150 -1.04 15.06 -10.51
CA LEU A 150 0.21 15.26 -11.23
C LEU A 150 -0.03 15.58 -12.72
N GLN A 151 -0.93 14.83 -13.37
CA GLN A 151 -1.34 15.08 -14.77
C GLN A 151 -2.00 16.46 -14.94
N LEU A 152 -2.81 16.87 -13.98
CA LEU A 152 -3.47 18.17 -13.99
C LEU A 152 -2.44 19.31 -13.88
N ALA A 153 -1.49 19.20 -12.93
CA ALA A 153 -0.42 20.18 -12.77
C ALA A 153 0.46 20.32 -14.04
N SER A 154 0.82 19.21 -14.70
CA SER A 154 1.58 19.29 -15.96
C SER A 154 0.78 19.93 -17.10
N SER A 155 -0.53 19.68 -17.14
CA SER A 155 -1.41 20.27 -18.15
C SER A 155 -1.55 21.77 -17.94
N GLU A 156 -1.74 22.20 -16.68
CA GLU A 156 -1.78 23.63 -16.31
C GLU A 156 -0.49 24.35 -16.69
N GLN A 157 0.68 23.79 -16.36
CA GLN A 157 1.96 24.37 -16.75
C GLN A 157 2.10 24.54 -18.27
N THR A 158 1.63 23.54 -19.03
CA THR A 158 1.65 23.61 -20.50
C THR A 158 0.73 24.73 -21.00
N ILE A 159 -0.47 24.87 -20.43
CA ILE A 159 -1.43 25.94 -20.75
C ILE A 159 -0.82 27.32 -20.47
N THR A 160 -0.18 27.49 -19.30
CA THR A 160 0.45 28.77 -18.94
C THR A 160 1.63 29.12 -19.85
N ALA A 161 2.33 28.13 -20.41
CA ALA A 161 3.46 28.34 -21.31
C ALA A 161 3.06 28.62 -22.78
N TYR A 162 1.85 28.29 -23.21
CA TYR A 162 1.42 28.47 -24.61
C TYR A 162 1.49 29.93 -25.10
N PRO A 163 1.03 30.96 -24.34
CA PRO A 163 1.11 32.34 -24.78
C PRO A 163 2.54 32.80 -25.09
N GLN A 164 3.52 32.37 -24.27
CA GLN A 164 4.93 32.69 -24.50
C GLN A 164 5.47 31.99 -25.75
N LYS A 165 5.08 30.74 -26.00
CA LYS A 165 5.46 30.02 -27.23
C LYS A 165 4.88 30.69 -28.47
N ILE A 166 3.63 31.11 -28.43
CA ILE A 166 2.98 31.84 -29.53
C ILE A 166 3.73 33.15 -29.80
N ALA A 167 3.99 33.95 -28.77
CA ALA A 167 4.75 35.19 -28.92
C ALA A 167 6.17 34.95 -29.48
N GLY A 168 6.81 33.84 -29.11
CA GLY A 168 8.09 33.43 -29.67
C GLY A 168 8.01 33.13 -31.17
N VAL A 169 6.99 32.38 -31.61
CA VAL A 169 6.75 32.08 -33.03
C VAL A 169 6.41 33.35 -33.81
N GLU A 170 5.52 34.20 -33.30
CA GLU A 170 5.17 35.49 -33.91
C GLU A 170 6.41 36.38 -34.06
N GLY A 171 7.32 36.37 -33.08
CA GLY A 171 8.60 37.07 -33.16
C GLY A 171 9.52 36.54 -34.26
N LEU A 172 9.61 35.21 -34.42
CA LEU A 172 10.37 34.58 -35.50
C LEU A 172 9.77 34.88 -36.87
N GLU A 173 8.44 34.78 -37.00
CA GLU A 173 7.71 35.12 -38.22
C GLU A 173 7.91 36.59 -38.61
N HIS A 174 7.83 37.50 -37.63
CA HIS A 174 8.09 38.92 -37.86
C HIS A 174 9.53 39.17 -38.31
N ALA A 175 10.51 38.58 -37.62
CA ALA A 175 11.92 38.72 -37.99
C ALA A 175 12.21 38.18 -39.40
N LEU A 176 11.60 37.05 -39.78
CA LEU A 176 11.72 36.49 -41.12
C LEU A 176 11.08 37.39 -42.18
N ALA A 177 9.87 37.91 -41.91
CA ALA A 177 9.18 38.83 -42.80
C ALA A 177 10.01 40.10 -43.05
N GLN A 178 10.57 40.71 -42.00
CA GLN A 178 11.41 41.90 -42.13
C GLN A 178 12.69 41.64 -42.94
N ARG A 179 13.26 40.43 -42.86
CA ARG A 179 14.43 40.04 -43.68
C ARG A 179 14.09 39.85 -45.15
N MET A 180 12.88 39.38 -45.46
CA MET A 180 12.43 39.16 -46.84
C MET A 180 11.96 40.46 -47.50
N SER A 181 11.11 41.22 -46.83
CA SER A 181 10.54 42.46 -47.32
C SER A 181 10.26 43.41 -46.13
N PRO A 182 11.07 44.47 -45.97
CA PRO A 182 10.89 45.42 -44.86
C PRO A 182 9.48 46.01 -44.84
N GLY A 183 8.82 45.97 -43.69
CA GLY A 183 7.46 46.47 -43.50
C GLY A 183 6.33 45.50 -43.90
N ALA A 184 6.63 44.34 -44.49
CA ALA A 184 5.63 43.32 -44.80
C ALA A 184 5.32 42.42 -43.58
N THR A 185 4.12 41.82 -43.57
CA THR A 185 3.78 40.76 -42.63
C THR A 185 4.22 39.40 -43.15
N TYR A 186 4.36 38.42 -42.26
CA TYR A 186 4.73 37.07 -42.64
C TYR A 186 3.75 36.46 -43.66
N GLN A 187 2.44 36.66 -43.45
CA GLN A 187 1.42 36.18 -44.39
C GLN A 187 1.61 36.75 -45.80
N VAL A 188 1.94 38.04 -45.93
CA VAL A 188 2.21 38.66 -47.24
C VAL A 188 3.42 38.01 -47.92
N CYS A 189 4.46 37.66 -47.17
CA CYS A 189 5.62 36.94 -47.70
C CYS A 189 5.24 35.52 -48.16
N VAL A 190 4.38 34.82 -47.42
CA VAL A 190 3.87 33.49 -47.78
C VAL A 190 3.02 33.56 -49.05
N ASP A 191 2.08 34.50 -49.11
CA ASP A 191 1.21 34.72 -50.27
C ASP A 191 2.01 35.09 -51.51
N TRP A 192 3.06 35.89 -51.37
CA TRP A 192 3.97 36.21 -52.46
C TRP A 192 4.76 34.99 -52.95
N LEU A 193 5.22 34.13 -52.03
CA LEU A 193 6.05 32.97 -52.37
C LEU A 193 5.23 31.83 -52.97
N LEU A 194 4.15 31.43 -52.30
CA LEU A 194 3.32 30.27 -52.66
C LEU A 194 2.17 30.64 -53.60
N GLY A 195 1.69 31.88 -53.52
CA GLY A 195 0.55 32.36 -54.28
C GLY A 195 -0.74 32.35 -53.48
N THR A 196 -1.75 33.02 -54.03
CA THR A 196 -3.12 33.03 -53.53
C THR A 196 -4.02 32.38 -54.60
N PRO A 197 -5.30 32.07 -54.28
CA PRO A 197 -6.23 31.57 -55.29
C PRO A 197 -6.40 32.49 -56.51
N GLN A 198 -6.10 33.79 -56.35
CA GLN A 198 -6.24 34.81 -57.40
C GLN A 198 -4.93 35.12 -58.12
N GLN A 199 -3.77 34.86 -57.50
CA GLN A 199 -2.47 35.26 -58.03
C GLN A 199 -1.44 34.12 -57.88
N GLN A 200 -0.79 33.77 -59.00
CA GLN A 200 0.29 32.78 -59.00
C GLN A 200 1.46 33.26 -58.13
N GLY A 201 1.93 32.38 -57.25
CA GLY A 201 3.09 32.64 -56.40
C GLY A 201 4.41 32.66 -57.17
N ARG A 202 5.43 33.25 -56.56
CA ARG A 202 6.77 33.32 -57.13
C ARG A 202 7.39 31.94 -57.36
N LEU A 203 7.22 31.01 -56.42
CA LEU A 203 7.79 29.67 -56.53
C LEU A 203 7.17 28.87 -57.69
N PRO A 204 5.83 28.73 -57.79
CA PRO A 204 5.20 28.10 -58.96
C PRO A 204 5.56 28.79 -60.29
N TYR A 205 5.70 30.11 -60.31
CA TYR A 205 6.11 30.84 -61.50
C TYR A 205 7.52 30.44 -61.96
N VAL A 206 8.49 30.42 -61.05
CA VAL A 206 9.87 30.04 -61.37
C VAL A 206 9.93 28.58 -61.79
N GLN A 207 9.20 27.70 -61.11
CA GLN A 207 9.12 26.29 -61.47
C GLN A 207 8.58 26.10 -62.89
N ALA A 208 7.50 26.80 -63.25
CA ALA A 208 6.93 26.75 -64.59
C ALA A 208 7.91 27.25 -65.68
N GLN A 209 8.76 28.22 -65.37
CA GLN A 209 9.80 28.66 -66.30
C GLN A 209 10.93 27.64 -66.46
N LEU A 210 11.30 26.94 -65.40
CA LEU A 210 12.32 25.89 -65.44
C LEU A 210 11.82 24.65 -66.19
N ASP A 211 10.54 24.33 -66.07
CA ASP A 211 9.91 23.18 -66.74
C ASP A 211 9.51 23.47 -68.21
N ALA A 212 9.58 24.73 -68.64
CA ALA A 212 9.24 25.12 -70.00
C ALA A 212 10.24 24.57 -71.03
N VAL A 213 9.73 24.13 -72.20
CA VAL A 213 10.58 23.66 -73.29
C VAL A 213 11.41 24.84 -73.83
N PRO A 214 12.75 24.71 -73.93
CA PRO A 214 13.60 25.77 -74.46
C PRO A 214 13.20 26.15 -75.90
N PRO A 215 13.13 27.45 -76.24
CA PRO A 215 12.78 27.88 -77.58
C PRO A 215 13.83 27.44 -78.61
N ALA A 216 13.38 27.13 -79.83
CA ALA A 216 14.28 26.82 -80.93
C ALA A 216 15.11 28.05 -81.31
N ILE A 217 16.44 27.91 -81.29
CA ILE A 217 17.37 28.97 -81.71
C ILE A 217 17.61 28.81 -83.21
N HIS A 218 17.22 29.81 -84.00
CA HIS A 218 17.47 29.86 -85.43
C HIS A 218 18.71 30.72 -85.75
N GLU A 219 19.35 30.48 -86.91
CA GLU A 219 20.50 31.24 -87.41
C GLU A 219 21.77 31.19 -86.53
N VAL A 220 22.15 29.99 -86.08
CA VAL A 220 23.29 29.81 -85.18
C VAL A 220 24.63 30.02 -85.90
N THR A 221 25.38 31.04 -85.50
CA THR A 221 26.78 31.26 -85.93
C THR A 221 27.79 30.72 -84.90
N LYS A 222 29.02 30.41 -85.32
CA LYS A 222 30.12 29.99 -84.41
C LYS A 222 30.36 31.00 -83.29
N ALA A 223 30.31 32.30 -83.62
CA ALA A 223 30.51 33.38 -82.64
C ALA A 223 29.40 33.42 -81.59
N GLN A 224 28.13 33.27 -81.99
CA GLN A 224 27.00 33.19 -81.05
C GLN A 224 27.06 31.95 -80.15
N LEU A 225 27.45 30.79 -80.70
CA LEU A 225 27.65 29.57 -79.91
C LEU A 225 28.71 29.74 -78.83
N GLN A 226 29.83 30.39 -79.16
CA GLN A 226 30.89 30.68 -78.19
C GLN A 226 30.44 31.66 -77.11
N ALA A 227 29.66 32.69 -77.48
CA ALA A 227 29.08 33.62 -76.52
C ALA A 227 28.06 32.95 -75.57
N LEU A 228 27.17 32.10 -76.10
CA LEU A 228 26.21 31.34 -75.29
C LEU A 228 26.89 30.35 -74.35
N LEU A 229 27.97 29.68 -74.80
CA LEU A 229 28.76 28.79 -73.96
C LEU A 229 29.45 29.54 -72.81
N ALA A 230 30.04 30.70 -73.10
CA ALA A 230 30.67 31.53 -72.08
C ALA A 230 29.64 32.00 -71.02
N GLU A 231 28.45 32.37 -71.48
CA GLU A 231 27.34 32.77 -70.60
C GLU A 231 26.81 31.59 -69.77
N ALA A 232 26.71 30.38 -70.34
CA ALA A 232 26.33 29.18 -69.60
C ALA A 232 27.31 28.87 -68.47
N TYR A 233 28.62 28.97 -68.71
CA TYR A 233 29.62 28.77 -67.65
C TYR A 233 29.55 29.86 -66.58
N ARG A 234 29.29 31.12 -66.95
CA ARG A 234 29.09 32.22 -66.00
C ARG A 234 27.89 31.94 -65.08
N LEU A 235 26.76 31.53 -65.66
CA LEU A 235 25.54 31.18 -64.92
C LEU A 235 25.75 29.96 -64.03
N GLN A 236 26.48 28.95 -64.49
CA GLN A 236 26.81 27.77 -63.70
C GLN A 236 27.67 28.12 -62.48
N GLY A 237 28.65 29.01 -62.63
CA GLY A 237 29.46 29.51 -61.51
C GLY A 237 28.62 30.24 -60.46
N LEU A 238 27.74 31.15 -60.90
CA LEU A 238 26.81 31.86 -59.99
C LEU A 238 25.86 30.90 -59.27
N TRP A 239 25.35 29.89 -59.96
CA TRP A 239 24.50 28.87 -59.35
C TRP A 239 25.23 28.08 -58.28
N GLN A 240 26.47 27.65 -58.53
CA GLN A 240 27.30 26.94 -57.55
C GLN A 240 27.57 27.79 -56.30
N GLU A 241 27.89 29.07 -56.48
CA GLU A 241 28.13 30.00 -55.38
C GLU A 241 26.87 30.20 -54.54
N SER A 242 25.73 30.46 -55.19
CA SER A 242 24.45 30.63 -54.49
C SER A 242 23.99 29.34 -53.79
N SER A 243 24.20 28.18 -54.42
CA SER A 243 23.87 26.87 -53.83
C SER A 243 24.77 26.56 -52.62
N GLY A 244 26.06 26.92 -52.68
CA GLY A 244 26.97 26.81 -51.54
C GLY A 244 26.58 27.68 -50.35
N GLN A 245 26.16 28.93 -50.60
CA GLN A 245 25.65 29.83 -49.55
C GLN A 245 24.34 29.35 -48.93
N LEU A 246 23.47 28.69 -49.72
CA LEU A 246 22.25 28.08 -49.21
C LEU A 246 22.55 26.83 -48.37
N ALA A 247 23.47 25.98 -48.83
CA ALA A 247 23.88 24.78 -48.10
C ALA A 247 24.54 25.11 -46.76
N SER A 248 25.38 26.15 -46.69
CA SER A 248 25.99 26.59 -45.43
C SER A 248 24.95 27.09 -44.43
N ARG A 249 23.88 27.75 -44.90
CA ARG A 249 22.78 28.23 -44.05
C ARG A 249 21.82 27.13 -43.60
N ALA A 250 21.74 26.01 -44.32
CA ALA A 250 20.91 24.87 -43.95
C ALA A 250 21.62 23.89 -42.99
N GLY A 251 22.93 24.01 -42.84
CA GLY A 251 23.75 23.21 -41.92
C GLY A 251 24.04 23.87 -40.56
N GLU A 252 23.65 25.14 -40.38
CA GLU A 252 23.55 25.85 -39.08
C GLU A 252 22.15 25.67 -38.47
#